data_AF-A0A6A3K7C4-F1
#
_entry.id   AF-A0A6A3K7C4-F1
#
_cell.length_a   1.000
_cell.length_b   1.000
_cell.length_c   1.000
_cell.angle_alpha   90.00
_cell.angle_beta   90.00
_cell.angle_gamma   90.00
#
_symmetry.space_group_name_H-M   'P 1'
#
loop_
_entity.id
_entity.type
_entity.pdbx_description
1 polymer ?
#
loop_
_entity_poly.entity_id
_entity_poly.type
_entity_poly.pdbx_seq_one_letter_code
_entity_poly.pdbx_strand_id
1 'polypeptide(L)'
;MMSILLGCYSRAGVDVPDKEGATPLLSAITLGDDEMVKLLLDHGAKVNLGNKAGVTPLMEAAKRNDSIVRLLLHHFASVDKQDSNGSTALISAAVHDKYDVVGSLLSADATVDLADNWGMTALMWASFLGHTEIVRLLLSHHANMNVENKDGQSALQLAEAEGRRDVVDHLMGHTSSALGRCTAPSLQSRRLEMREGSAT
;
A
#
# COMPACT_ATOMS: atom_id res chain seq x y z
N MET A 1 35.53 -4.76 5.40
CA MET A 1 34.38 -5.18 6.25
C MET A 1 33.47 -6.21 5.55
N MET A 2 33.39 -6.23 4.21
CA MET A 2 32.60 -7.19 3.41
C MET A 2 32.96 -8.68 3.60
N SER A 3 34.23 -9.02 3.86
CA SER A 3 34.69 -10.42 3.84
C SER A 3 34.41 -11.22 5.12
N ILE A 4 34.07 -10.57 6.24
CA ILE A 4 33.81 -11.25 7.52
C ILE A 4 32.37 -11.77 7.57
N LEU A 5 31.42 -11.09 6.93
CA LEU A 5 30.02 -11.53 6.89
C LEU A 5 29.84 -12.77 6.01
N LEU A 6 30.48 -12.81 4.83
CA LEU A 6 30.44 -13.97 3.92
C LEU A 6 31.08 -15.24 4.51
N GLY A 7 32.14 -15.10 5.31
CA GLY A 7 32.77 -16.22 6.01
C GLY A 7 31.82 -16.92 6.99
N CYS A 8 30.95 -16.17 7.67
CA CYS A 8 29.92 -16.71 8.56
C CYS A 8 28.72 -17.30 7.80
N TYR A 9 28.34 -16.74 6.65
CA TYR A 9 27.24 -17.25 5.82
C TYR A 9 27.55 -18.55 5.08
N SER A 10 28.83 -18.90 4.88
CA SER A 10 29.18 -20.21 4.31
C SER A 10 28.91 -21.38 5.28
N ARG A 11 28.69 -21.09 6.57
CA ARG A 11 28.47 -22.09 7.63
C ARG A 11 27.14 -21.92 8.38
N ALA A 12 26.55 -20.73 8.36
CA ALA A 12 25.20 -20.44 8.84
C ALA A 12 24.26 -20.30 7.64
N GLY A 13 23.10 -20.99 7.64
CA GLY A 13 22.18 -20.96 6.51
C GLY A 13 21.83 -19.54 6.04
N VAL A 14 21.60 -19.36 4.74
CA VAL A 14 21.30 -18.07 4.08
C VAL A 14 20.10 -17.32 4.68
N ASP A 15 19.24 -18.03 5.42
CA ASP A 15 18.02 -17.51 6.04
C ASP A 15 18.09 -17.36 7.57
N VAL A 16 19.26 -17.53 8.21
CA VAL A 16 19.35 -17.50 9.68
C VAL A 16 18.93 -16.11 10.20
N PRO A 17 17.81 -16.02 10.96
CA PRO A 17 17.30 -14.73 11.38
C PRO A 17 18.07 -14.17 12.58
N ASP A 18 18.04 -12.86 12.73
CA ASP A 18 18.52 -12.17 13.93
C ASP A 18 17.55 -12.32 15.12
N LYS A 19 17.83 -11.58 16.21
CA LYS A 19 16.98 -11.61 17.41
C LYS A 19 15.57 -11.08 17.18
N GLU A 20 15.35 -10.26 16.17
CA GLU A 20 14.04 -9.72 15.80
C GLU A 20 13.34 -10.55 14.71
N GLY A 21 13.95 -11.67 14.30
CA GLY A 21 13.42 -12.53 13.25
C GLY A 21 13.80 -12.04 11.85
N ALA A 22 14.58 -10.97 11.71
CA ALA A 22 14.95 -10.45 10.40
C ALA A 22 16.00 -11.36 9.76
N THR A 23 15.69 -11.84 8.55
CA THR A 23 16.63 -12.62 7.75
C THR A 23 17.72 -11.71 7.17
N PRO A 24 18.85 -12.28 6.73
CA PRO A 24 19.91 -11.52 6.04
C PRO A 24 19.38 -10.71 4.86
N LEU A 25 18.42 -11.28 4.12
CA LEU A 25 17.76 -10.63 2.99
C LEU A 25 16.98 -9.40 3.44
N LEU A 26 16.19 -9.51 4.51
CA LEU A 26 15.45 -8.38 5.05
C LEU A 26 16.40 -7.27 5.53
N SER A 27 17.46 -7.63 6.26
CA SER A 27 18.46 -6.67 6.72
C SER A 27 19.17 -5.95 5.57
N ALA A 28 19.52 -6.68 4.50
CA ALA A 28 20.15 -6.08 3.31
C ALA A 28 19.23 -5.05 2.63
N ILE A 29 17.92 -5.35 2.54
CA ILE A 29 16.92 -4.42 1.98
C ILE A 29 16.78 -3.18 2.87
N THR A 30 16.68 -3.34 4.19
CA THR A 30 16.58 -2.22 5.14
C THR A 30 17.80 -1.32 5.11
N LEU A 31 19.00 -1.90 4.98
CA LEU A 31 20.26 -1.15 4.87
C LEU A 31 20.48 -0.53 3.49
N GLY A 32 19.71 -0.96 2.49
CA GLY A 32 19.83 -0.53 1.11
C GLY A 32 21.03 -1.07 0.36
N ASP A 33 21.52 -2.23 0.75
CA ASP A 33 22.61 -2.93 0.07
C ASP A 33 22.05 -3.80 -1.07
N ASP A 34 21.72 -3.14 -2.18
CA ASP A 34 21.08 -3.76 -3.34
C ASP A 34 21.96 -4.87 -3.97
N GLU A 35 23.28 -4.81 -3.83
CA GLU A 35 24.20 -5.87 -4.28
C GLU A 35 24.15 -7.09 -3.37
N MET A 36 24.09 -6.89 -2.05
CA MET A 36 23.88 -7.99 -1.10
C MET A 36 22.51 -8.65 -1.30
N VAL A 37 21.48 -7.87 -1.65
CA VAL A 37 20.16 -8.44 -1.98
C VAL A 37 20.25 -9.41 -3.16
N LYS A 38 20.87 -8.99 -4.28
CA LYS A 38 21.06 -9.88 -5.44
C LYS A 38 21.85 -11.13 -5.06
N LEU A 39 22.96 -10.96 -4.35
CA LEU A 39 23.82 -12.06 -3.93
C LEU A 39 23.05 -13.09 -3.08
N LEU A 40 22.24 -12.62 -2.12
CA LEU A 40 21.45 -13.50 -1.24
C LEU A 40 20.37 -14.26 -2.04
N LEU A 41 19.70 -13.61 -2.98
CA LEU A 41 18.71 -14.24 -3.85
C LEU A 41 19.34 -15.29 -4.77
N ASP A 42 20.51 -15.02 -5.34
CA ASP A 42 21.27 -15.97 -6.16
C ASP A 42 21.71 -17.21 -5.36
N HIS A 43 21.89 -17.06 -4.04
CA HIS A 43 22.22 -18.16 -3.13
C HIS A 43 20.98 -18.81 -2.48
N GLY A 44 19.77 -18.53 -2.99
CA GLY A 44 18.54 -19.21 -2.59
C GLY A 44 17.92 -18.69 -1.30
N ALA A 45 18.15 -17.43 -0.93
CA ALA A 45 17.44 -16.80 0.19
C ALA A 45 15.92 -16.86 -0.01
N LYS A 46 15.19 -17.19 1.05
CA LYS A 46 13.73 -17.25 1.03
C LYS A 46 13.13 -15.85 1.07
N VAL A 47 12.52 -15.44 -0.04
CA VAL A 47 11.92 -14.10 -0.23
C VAL A 47 10.71 -13.79 0.65
N ASN A 48 10.05 -14.82 1.20
CA ASN A 48 8.77 -14.69 1.90
C ASN A 48 8.86 -14.80 3.42
N LEU A 49 10.08 -14.87 3.97
CA LEU A 49 10.32 -14.90 5.41
C LEU A 49 10.22 -13.49 5.98
N GLY A 50 9.18 -13.25 6.78
CA GLY A 50 9.04 -12.02 7.53
C GLY A 50 9.72 -12.09 8.90
N ASN A 51 9.98 -10.91 9.48
CA ASN A 51 10.45 -10.80 10.86
C ASN A 51 9.35 -11.14 11.88
N LYS A 52 9.61 -10.97 13.18
CA LYS A 52 8.61 -11.21 14.24
C LYS A 52 7.33 -10.38 14.12
N ALA A 53 7.39 -9.22 13.48
CA ALA A 53 6.23 -8.38 13.17
C ALA A 53 5.55 -8.77 11.85
N GLY A 54 6.01 -9.84 11.17
CA GLY A 54 5.48 -10.27 9.89
C GLY A 54 5.93 -9.41 8.70
N VAL A 55 6.82 -8.44 8.90
CA VAL A 55 7.32 -7.58 7.82
C VAL A 55 8.18 -8.41 6.88
N THR A 56 7.76 -8.50 5.62
CA THR A 56 8.44 -9.26 4.57
C THR A 56 9.46 -8.41 3.81
N PRO A 57 10.44 -9.03 3.12
CA PRO A 57 11.33 -8.37 2.18
C PRO A 57 10.61 -7.45 1.18
N LEU A 58 9.47 -7.89 0.64
CA LEU A 58 8.70 -7.13 -0.35
C LEU A 58 8.08 -5.86 0.26
N MET A 59 7.56 -5.92 1.48
CA MET A 59 7.02 -4.75 2.18
C MET A 59 8.09 -3.70 2.45
N GLU A 60 9.29 -4.13 2.85
CA GLU A 60 10.39 -3.20 3.12
C GLU A 60 10.96 -2.59 1.83
N ALA A 61 11.08 -3.40 0.77
CA ALA A 61 11.47 -2.93 -0.55
C ALA A 61 10.47 -1.90 -1.11
N ALA A 62 9.18 -2.11 -0.84
CA ALA A 62 8.11 -1.23 -1.30
C ALA A 62 8.19 0.21 -0.76
N LYS A 63 8.89 0.42 0.36
CA LYS A 63 9.16 1.77 0.92
C LYS A 63 10.33 2.48 0.23
N ARG A 64 11.09 1.78 -0.61
CA ARG A 64 12.39 2.24 -1.14
C ARG A 64 12.34 2.48 -2.65
N ASN A 65 12.56 1.43 -3.44
CA ASN A 65 12.79 1.50 -4.88
C ASN A 65 12.13 0.32 -5.64
N ASP A 66 11.82 0.56 -6.91
CA ASP A 66 11.14 -0.40 -7.78
C ASP A 66 12.04 -1.55 -8.24
N SER A 67 13.35 -1.31 -8.36
CA SER A 67 14.32 -2.32 -8.81
C SER A 67 14.33 -3.55 -7.91
N ILE A 68 14.38 -3.36 -6.58
CA ILE A 68 14.37 -4.48 -5.62
C ILE A 68 12.99 -5.13 -5.56
N VAL A 69 11.91 -4.36 -5.71
CA VAL A 69 10.55 -4.90 -5.77
C VAL A 69 10.41 -5.85 -6.96
N ARG A 70 10.79 -5.43 -8.16
CA ARG A 70 10.77 -6.29 -9.36
C ARG A 70 11.63 -7.54 -9.20
N LEU A 71 12.81 -7.40 -8.58
CA LEU A 71 13.69 -8.54 -8.30
C LEU A 71 13.03 -9.54 -7.35
N LEU A 72 12.42 -9.08 -6.26
CA LEU A 72 11.71 -9.96 -5.32
C LEU A 72 10.50 -10.64 -5.96
N LEU A 73 9.73 -9.91 -6.80
CA LEU A 73 8.61 -10.46 -7.55
C LEU A 73 9.07 -11.53 -8.56
N HIS A 74 10.21 -11.33 -9.23
CA HIS A 74 10.82 -12.33 -10.10
C HIS A 74 11.17 -13.62 -9.35
N HIS A 75 11.55 -13.51 -8.08
CA HIS A 75 11.79 -14.65 -7.17
C HIS A 75 10.53 -15.12 -6.44
N PHE A 76 9.33 -14.82 -6.94
CA PHE A 76 8.03 -15.28 -6.43
C PHE A 76 7.71 -14.80 -5.00
N ALA A 77 8.04 -13.55 -4.70
CA ALA A 77 7.55 -12.91 -3.47
C ALA A 77 6.01 -12.85 -3.44
N SER A 78 5.42 -13.18 -2.29
CA SER A 78 3.98 -13.14 -2.07
C SER A 78 3.52 -11.69 -1.92
N VAL A 79 2.81 -11.18 -2.93
CA VAL A 79 2.40 -9.78 -3.06
C VAL A 79 1.44 -9.34 -1.94
N ASP A 80 0.50 -10.21 -1.60
CA ASP A 80 -0.61 -9.91 -0.69
C ASP A 80 -0.37 -10.36 0.75
N LYS A 81 0.86 -10.71 1.13
CA LYS A 81 1.15 -10.97 2.55
C LYS A 81 0.86 -9.72 3.37
N GLN A 82 0.35 -9.93 4.58
CA GLN A 82 0.09 -8.90 5.57
C GLN A 82 1.02 -9.08 6.78
N ASP A 83 1.54 -7.96 7.29
CA ASP A 83 2.28 -7.94 8.55
C ASP A 83 1.33 -7.99 9.77
N SER A 84 1.86 -7.87 10.98
CA SER A 84 1.06 -7.88 12.20
C SER A 84 0.05 -6.74 12.31
N ASN A 85 0.23 -5.67 11.53
CA ASN A 85 -0.68 -4.53 11.44
C ASN A 85 -1.68 -4.68 10.28
N GLY A 86 -1.67 -5.80 9.55
CA GLY A 86 -2.49 -5.97 8.34
C GLY A 86 -1.92 -5.21 7.13
N SER A 87 -0.73 -4.62 7.23
CA SER A 87 -0.16 -3.82 6.14
C SER A 87 0.41 -4.73 5.05
N THR A 88 0.13 -4.40 3.79
CA THR A 88 0.68 -5.07 2.60
C THR A 88 1.84 -4.27 2.00
N ALA A 89 2.53 -4.84 1.01
CA ALA A 89 3.50 -4.10 0.21
C ALA A 89 2.85 -2.91 -0.53
N LEU A 90 1.61 -3.09 -1.03
CA LEU A 90 0.87 -2.04 -1.74
C LEU A 90 0.52 -0.86 -0.80
N ILE A 91 0.06 -1.15 0.42
CA ILE A 91 -0.17 -0.13 1.45
C ILE A 91 1.13 0.59 1.77
N SER A 92 2.22 -0.15 1.97
CA SER A 92 3.54 0.44 2.27
C SER A 92 4.00 1.38 1.14
N ALA A 93 3.85 0.98 -0.12
CA ALA A 93 4.19 1.81 -1.28
C ALA A 93 3.33 3.08 -1.37
N ALA A 94 2.02 2.96 -1.14
CA ALA A 94 1.10 4.08 -1.13
C ALA A 94 1.41 5.10 -0.03
N VAL A 95 1.77 4.63 1.18
CA VAL A 95 2.16 5.48 2.31
C VAL A 95 3.48 6.24 2.05
N HIS A 96 4.41 5.66 1.28
CA HIS A 96 5.74 6.25 1.04
C HIS A 96 5.86 6.97 -0.32
N ASP A 97 4.73 7.26 -0.97
CA ASP A 97 4.65 7.92 -2.27
C ASP A 97 5.50 7.24 -3.38
N LYS A 98 5.46 5.91 -3.44
CA LYS A 98 6.25 5.12 -4.41
C LYS A 98 5.44 4.74 -5.65
N TYR A 99 5.18 5.71 -6.52
CA TYR A 99 4.40 5.53 -7.75
C TYR A 99 4.84 4.30 -8.58
N ASP A 100 6.13 4.19 -8.93
CA ASP A 100 6.62 3.09 -9.76
C ASP A 100 6.44 1.73 -9.10
N VAL A 101 6.64 1.66 -7.77
CA VAL A 101 6.44 0.46 -6.97
C VAL A 101 4.96 0.06 -6.96
N VAL A 102 4.05 1.02 -6.77
CA VAL A 102 2.60 0.77 -6.83
C VAL A 102 2.26 0.16 -8.20
N GLY A 103 2.78 0.72 -9.29
CA GLY A 103 2.57 0.20 -10.63
C GLY A 103 3.07 -1.24 -10.81
N SER A 104 4.27 -1.54 -10.30
CA SER A 104 4.83 -2.90 -10.35
C SER A 104 4.05 -3.91 -9.51
N LEU A 105 3.61 -3.53 -8.31
CA LEU A 105 2.79 -4.40 -7.46
C LEU A 105 1.43 -4.70 -8.09
N LEU A 106 0.77 -3.67 -8.64
CA LEU A 106 -0.50 -3.84 -9.36
C LEU A 106 -0.34 -4.70 -10.63
N SER A 107 0.79 -4.57 -11.34
CA SER A 107 1.12 -5.41 -12.49
C SER A 107 1.43 -6.86 -12.11
N ALA A 108 1.72 -7.12 -10.83
CA ALA A 108 1.92 -8.43 -10.25
C ALA A 108 0.66 -8.95 -9.51
N ASP A 109 -0.52 -8.47 -9.93
CA ASP A 109 -1.83 -8.88 -9.41
C ASP A 109 -2.02 -8.64 -7.91
N ALA A 110 -1.42 -7.57 -7.35
CA ALA A 110 -1.71 -7.16 -5.97
C ALA A 110 -3.21 -6.90 -5.78
N THR A 111 -3.77 -7.43 -4.69
CA THR A 111 -5.17 -7.16 -4.34
C THR A 111 -5.30 -5.72 -3.84
N VAL A 112 -5.97 -4.88 -4.65
CA VAL A 112 -6.01 -3.42 -4.50
C VAL A 112 -6.69 -2.95 -3.20
N ASP A 113 -7.76 -3.65 -2.81
CA ASP A 113 -8.62 -3.25 -1.69
C ASP A 113 -8.32 -4.01 -0.39
N LEU A 114 -7.14 -4.65 -0.27
CA LEU A 114 -6.71 -5.17 1.03
C LEU A 114 -6.56 -4.03 2.02
N ALA A 115 -7.15 -4.22 3.20
CA ALA A 115 -7.16 -3.25 4.27
C ALA A 115 -6.28 -3.71 5.43
N ASP A 116 -5.62 -2.76 6.07
CA ASP A 116 -4.89 -2.98 7.30
C ASP A 116 -5.81 -3.15 8.52
N ASN A 117 -5.22 -3.28 9.70
CA ASN A 117 -5.95 -3.45 10.95
C ASN A 117 -6.79 -2.23 11.35
N TRP A 118 -6.66 -1.07 10.69
CA TRP A 118 -7.54 0.08 10.88
C TRP A 118 -8.67 0.12 9.84
N GLY A 119 -8.73 -0.87 8.95
CA GLY A 119 -9.64 -0.87 7.81
C GLY A 119 -9.18 0.07 6.69
N MET A 120 -7.93 0.53 6.73
CA MET A 120 -7.40 1.47 5.74
C MET A 120 -6.83 0.71 4.54
N THR A 121 -7.33 1.03 3.34
CA THR A 121 -6.79 0.52 2.07
C THR A 121 -5.64 1.40 1.56
N ALA A 122 -4.92 0.93 0.54
CA ALA A 122 -3.90 1.74 -0.13
C ALA A 122 -4.47 3.06 -0.68
N LEU A 123 -5.71 3.05 -1.19
CA LEU A 123 -6.39 4.24 -1.70
C LEU A 123 -6.66 5.25 -0.58
N MET A 124 -7.08 4.78 0.60
CA MET A 124 -7.33 5.64 1.76
C MET A 124 -6.04 6.29 2.27
N TRP A 125 -4.96 5.52 2.39
CA TRP A 125 -3.65 6.06 2.78
C TRP A 125 -3.13 7.11 1.79
N ALA A 126 -3.18 6.81 0.49
CA ALA A 126 -2.79 7.77 -0.55
C ALA A 126 -3.67 9.03 -0.52
N SER A 127 -4.96 8.88 -0.25
CA SER A 127 -5.90 10.00 -0.19
C SER A 127 -5.71 10.88 1.03
N PHE A 128 -5.47 10.26 2.20
CA PHE A 128 -5.17 10.96 3.46
C PHE A 128 -3.86 11.76 3.35
N LEU A 129 -2.82 11.17 2.75
CA LEU A 129 -1.50 11.79 2.61
C LEU A 129 -1.43 12.78 1.42
N GLY A 130 -2.37 12.73 0.48
CA GLY A 130 -2.40 13.63 -0.67
C GLY A 130 -1.59 13.17 -1.88
N HIS A 131 -1.31 11.87 -2.01
CA HIS A 131 -0.54 11.30 -3.10
C HIS A 131 -1.41 11.13 -4.36
N THR A 132 -1.72 12.24 -5.02
CA THR A 132 -2.68 12.33 -6.13
C THR A 132 -2.41 11.35 -7.26
N GLU A 133 -1.16 11.19 -7.69
CA GLU A 133 -0.83 10.28 -8.81
C GLU A 133 -1.00 8.80 -8.42
N ILE A 134 -0.74 8.45 -7.15
CA ILE A 134 -1.03 7.11 -6.64
C ILE A 134 -2.54 6.86 -6.55
N VAL A 135 -3.31 7.86 -6.10
CA VAL A 135 -4.79 7.78 -6.10
C VAL A 135 -5.30 7.48 -7.52
N ARG A 136 -4.83 8.22 -8.52
CA ARG A 136 -5.21 8.00 -9.92
C ARG A 136 -4.84 6.60 -10.41
N LEU A 137 -3.64 6.13 -10.08
CA LEU A 137 -3.16 4.81 -10.47
C LEU A 137 -4.01 3.70 -9.83
N LEU A 138 -4.30 3.79 -8.54
CA LEU A 138 -5.16 2.84 -7.83
C LEU A 138 -6.58 2.81 -8.42
N LEU A 139 -7.16 3.98 -8.74
CA LEU A 139 -8.48 4.07 -9.39
C LEU A 139 -8.48 3.46 -10.80
N SER A 140 -7.42 3.63 -11.58
CA SER A 140 -7.30 2.97 -12.89
C SER A 140 -7.20 1.44 -12.78
N HIS A 141 -6.81 0.92 -11.62
CA HIS A 141 -6.81 -0.50 -11.28
C HIS A 141 -8.03 -0.90 -10.44
N HIS A 142 -9.14 -0.16 -10.59
CA HIS A 142 -10.44 -0.49 -10.00
C HIS A 142 -10.50 -0.50 -8.46
N ALA A 143 -9.65 0.29 -7.78
CA ALA A 143 -9.77 0.49 -6.34
C ALA A 143 -11.19 0.96 -5.96
N ASN A 144 -11.77 0.35 -4.94
CA ASN A 144 -13.11 0.69 -4.49
C ASN A 144 -13.09 1.93 -3.58
N MET A 145 -13.57 3.05 -4.10
CA MET A 145 -13.67 4.32 -3.38
C MET A 145 -14.74 4.36 -2.27
N ASN A 146 -15.67 3.40 -2.26
CA ASN A 146 -16.76 3.33 -1.29
C ASN A 146 -16.43 2.46 -0.07
N VAL A 147 -15.22 1.90 0.01
CA VAL A 147 -14.78 1.23 1.23
C VAL A 147 -14.71 2.26 2.35
N GLU A 148 -15.11 1.86 3.55
CA GLU A 148 -15.02 2.66 4.77
C GLU A 148 -14.05 1.99 5.73
N ASN A 149 -13.22 2.79 6.40
CA ASN A 149 -12.34 2.32 7.45
C ASN A 149 -13.16 2.00 8.73
N LYS A 150 -12.48 1.60 9.81
CA LYS A 150 -13.16 1.26 11.08
C LYS A 150 -13.90 2.43 11.73
N ASP A 151 -13.57 3.66 11.37
CA ASP A 151 -14.24 4.88 11.84
C ASP A 151 -15.39 5.32 10.90
N GLY A 152 -15.71 4.52 9.88
CA GLY A 152 -16.76 4.83 8.90
C GLY A 152 -16.35 5.89 7.89
N GLN A 153 -15.04 6.10 7.69
CA GLN A 153 -14.52 7.10 6.76
C GLN A 153 -14.08 6.46 5.44
N SER A 154 -14.56 7.02 4.33
CA SER A 154 -14.11 6.70 2.97
C SER A 154 -12.86 7.50 2.58
N ALA A 155 -12.23 7.11 1.46
CA ALA A 155 -11.07 7.81 0.91
C ALA A 155 -11.36 9.30 0.63
N LEU A 156 -12.58 9.64 0.19
CA LEU A 156 -13.00 11.02 -0.05
C LEU A 156 -13.07 11.81 1.27
N GLN A 157 -13.72 11.25 2.30
CA GLN A 157 -13.86 11.92 3.59
C GLN A 157 -12.51 12.16 4.27
N LEU A 158 -11.57 11.22 4.13
CA LEU A 158 -10.19 11.38 4.62
C LEU A 158 -9.46 12.51 3.88
N ALA A 159 -9.57 12.57 2.55
CA ALA A 159 -8.97 13.63 1.75
C ALA A 159 -9.55 15.02 2.07
N GLU A 160 -10.87 15.11 2.29
CA GLU A 160 -11.55 16.34 2.70
C GLU A 160 -11.11 16.81 4.10
N ALA A 161 -11.04 15.88 5.06
CA ALA A 161 -10.61 16.18 6.43
C ALA A 161 -9.18 16.75 6.47
N GLU A 162 -8.29 16.23 5.63
CA GLU A 162 -6.90 16.67 5.51
C GLU A 162 -6.68 17.82 4.50
N GLY A 163 -7.76 18.32 3.87
CA GLY A 163 -7.68 19.44 2.92
C GLY A 163 -6.95 19.12 1.60
N ARG A 164 -6.90 17.85 1.17
CA ARG A 164 -6.23 17.38 -0.04
C ARG A 164 -7.06 17.68 -1.30
N ARG A 165 -7.15 18.96 -1.67
CA ARG A 165 -8.02 19.44 -2.77
C ARG A 165 -7.85 18.68 -4.08
N ASP A 166 -6.61 18.45 -4.52
CA ASP A 166 -6.36 17.75 -5.79
C ASP A 166 -6.90 16.31 -5.77
N VAL A 167 -6.72 15.60 -4.65
CA VAL A 167 -7.27 14.25 -4.44
C VAL A 167 -8.81 14.29 -4.45
N VAL A 168 -9.40 15.25 -3.73
CA VAL A 168 -10.86 15.43 -3.65
C VAL A 168 -11.44 15.66 -5.04
N ASP A 169 -10.83 16.53 -5.86
CA ASP A 169 -11.25 16.80 -7.23
C ASP A 169 -11.17 15.53 -8.10
N HIS A 170 -10.10 14.75 -7.97
CA HIS A 170 -9.96 13.49 -8.71
C HIS A 170 -10.96 12.42 -8.28
N LEU A 171 -11.24 12.29 -6.98
CA LEU A 171 -12.23 11.34 -6.47
C LEU A 171 -13.65 11.75 -6.90
N MET A 172 -14.01 13.03 -6.80
CA MET A 172 -15.32 13.54 -7.23
C MET A 172 -15.51 13.47 -8.76
N GLY A 173 -14.45 13.68 -9.53
CA GLY A 173 -14.47 13.48 -10.99
C GLY A 173 -14.81 12.03 -11.36
N HIS A 174 -14.27 11.06 -10.62
CA HIS A 174 -14.58 9.64 -10.82
C HIS A 174 -16.02 9.30 -10.35
N THR A 175 -16.51 9.87 -9.24
CA THR A 175 -17.89 9.63 -8.78
C THR A 175 -18.93 10.19 -9.75
N SER A 176 -18.74 11.39 -10.31
CA SER A 176 -19.66 11.97 -11.31
C SER A 176 -19.70 11.14 -12.60
N SER A 177 -18.58 10.55 -13.01
CA SER A 177 -18.54 9.65 -14.18
C SER A 177 -19.27 8.32 -13.93
N ALA A 178 -19.37 7.88 -12.67
CA ALA A 178 -20.14 6.71 -12.26
C ALA A 178 -21.64 7.04 -12.09
N LEU A 179 -21.96 8.21 -11.53
CA LEU A 179 -23.32 8.70 -11.30
C LEU A 179 -24.03 9.18 -12.58
N GLY A 180 -23.30 9.50 -13.66
CA GLY A 180 -23.87 9.72 -14.99
C GLY A 180 -24.59 8.50 -15.60
N ARG A 181 -24.49 7.32 -14.97
CA ARG A 181 -25.26 6.11 -15.30
C ARG A 181 -26.38 5.78 -14.30
N CYS A 182 -26.48 6.49 -13.18
CA CYS A 182 -27.50 6.27 -12.17
C CYS A 182 -28.09 7.61 -11.71
N THR A 183 -29.11 8.08 -12.40
CA THR A 183 -29.98 9.14 -11.88
C THR A 183 -30.78 8.61 -10.69
N ALA A 184 -30.43 9.04 -9.48
CA ALA A 184 -31.37 9.17 -8.37
C ALA A 184 -30.85 10.27 -7.42
N PRO A 185 -31.72 11.20 -6.96
CA PRO A 185 -31.29 12.37 -6.18
C PRO A 185 -30.90 11.95 -4.75
N SER A 186 -29.61 11.89 -4.46
CA SER A 186 -29.10 11.63 -3.12
C SER A 186 -28.91 12.94 -2.32
N LEU A 187 -29.75 13.06 -1.28
CA LEU A 187 -29.48 13.61 0.06
C LEU A 187 -29.18 15.11 0.26
N GLN A 188 -29.07 15.96 -0.76
CA GLN A 188 -28.99 17.42 -0.53
C GLN A 188 -30.36 18.10 -0.30
N SER A 189 -31.49 17.47 -0.66
CA SER A 189 -32.82 18.14 -0.68
C SER A 189 -33.66 18.02 0.60
N ARG A 190 -33.16 17.43 1.70
CA ARG A 190 -33.98 17.25 2.92
C ARG A 190 -33.83 18.33 4.00
N ARG A 191 -33.10 19.42 3.73
CA ARG A 191 -32.82 20.47 4.74
C ARG A 191 -33.46 21.84 4.51
N LEU A 192 -34.33 22.03 3.49
CA LEU A 192 -34.94 23.35 3.24
C LEU A 192 -36.46 23.41 3.03
N GLU A 193 -37.23 22.32 2.98
CA GLU A 193 -38.69 22.39 2.76
C GLU A 193 -39.58 22.22 4.02
N MET A 194 -39.05 22.45 5.22
CA MET A 194 -39.84 22.43 6.47
C MET A 194 -39.73 23.75 7.24
N ARG A 195 -39.82 24.90 6.55
CA ARG A 195 -40.00 26.19 7.23
C ARG A 195 -40.84 27.25 6.49
N GLU A 196 -41.67 26.84 5.53
CA GLU A 196 -42.75 27.68 5.00
C GLU A 196 -44.08 26.93 5.13
N GLY A 197 -44.75 27.10 6.27
CA GLY A 197 -45.99 26.38 6.54
C GLY A 197 -46.56 26.63 7.94
N SER A 198 -46.55 27.88 8.41
CA SER A 198 -47.45 28.30 9.50
C SER A 198 -47.51 29.83 9.58
N ALA A 199 -48.22 30.43 8.63
CA ALA A 199 -48.77 31.77 8.78
C ALA A 199 -50.12 31.83 8.06
N THR A 200 -51.15 31.35 8.74
CA THR A 200 -52.55 31.78 8.59
C THR A 200 -53.22 31.63 9.94
#